data_AF-A0AAV6ZDW5-F1
#
_entry.id   AF-A0AAV6ZDW5-F1
#
_cell.length_a   1.000
_cell.length_b   1.000
_cell.length_c   1.000
_cell.angle_alpha   90.00
_cell.angle_beta   90.00
_cell.angle_gamma   90.00
#
_symmetry.space_group_name_H-M   'P 1'
#
loop_
_entity.id
_entity.type
_entity.pdbx_description
1 polymer ?
#
loop_
_entity_poly.entity_id
_entity_poly.type
_entity_poly.pdbx_seq_one_letter_code
_entity_poly.pdbx_strand_id
1 'polypeptide(L)'
;MAAGIGCCVTAWIHGDPRKIVYATDSYGQFCGQKGTTNENKTVLMYFNILKCASPVVLINLQCPTTQLCVSKCPDRFATYLDMQANWGNSSYWDYYRQFCKPGFNNPRKSITEVLRDEDCPAMIIPSRPFLQRCFPDFSTRNGVLTVANKTLFKDGSGQMRNVTDLREAAK
;
A
#
# COMPACT_ATOMS: atom_id res chain seq x y z
N MET A 1 23.21 -42.80 -22.68
CA MET A 1 23.60 -41.76 -21.71
C MET A 1 23.57 -40.43 -22.46
N ALA A 2 22.46 -39.70 -22.39
CA ALA A 2 22.22 -38.56 -21.47
C ALA A 2 23.30 -37.48 -21.66
N ALA A 3 23.04 -36.20 -21.91
CA ALA A 3 21.88 -35.35 -21.64
C ALA A 3 21.92 -34.16 -22.64
N GLY A 4 20.81 -33.59 -23.07
CA GLY A 4 20.25 -32.46 -22.32
C GLY A 4 19.41 -31.58 -23.24
N ILE A 5 18.30 -32.13 -23.74
CA ILE A 5 17.18 -31.33 -24.25
C ILE A 5 16.35 -30.96 -23.02
N GLY A 6 16.13 -29.66 -22.77
CA GLY A 6 14.97 -29.25 -21.97
C GLY A 6 15.21 -28.54 -20.64
N CYS A 7 16.11 -27.55 -20.55
CA CYS A 7 16.08 -26.59 -19.42
C CYS A 7 15.72 -25.14 -19.81
N CYS A 8 15.73 -24.77 -21.10
CA CYS A 8 15.38 -23.39 -21.51
C CYS A 8 13.90 -23.18 -21.87
N VAL A 9 13.05 -24.21 -21.81
CA VAL A 9 11.64 -24.13 -22.26
C VAL A 9 10.63 -23.99 -21.10
N THR A 10 11.04 -24.15 -19.84
CA THR A 10 10.11 -24.19 -18.69
C THR A 10 10.08 -22.93 -17.81
N ALA A 11 10.73 -21.83 -18.21
CA ALA A 11 10.63 -20.55 -17.48
C ALA A 11 9.58 -19.57 -18.05
N TRP A 12 8.77 -20.00 -19.02
CA TRP A 12 7.65 -19.22 -19.59
C TRP A 12 6.28 -19.75 -19.12
N ILE A 13 6.21 -20.30 -17.91
CA ILE A 13 4.98 -20.88 -17.37
C ILE A 13 4.19 -19.76 -16.66
N HIS A 14 3.37 -19.06 -17.45
CA HIS A 14 2.20 -18.23 -17.02
C HIS A 14 2.42 -16.83 -16.42
N GLY A 15 3.60 -16.23 -16.55
CA GLY A 15 3.78 -14.80 -16.21
C GLY A 15 3.48 -13.89 -17.39
N ASP A 16 2.49 -13.00 -17.28
CA ASP A 16 2.39 -11.85 -18.20
C ASP A 16 3.70 -11.05 -18.10
N PRO A 17 4.50 -10.94 -19.17
CA PRO A 17 5.83 -10.30 -19.12
C PRO A 17 5.74 -8.83 -18.70
N ARG A 18 4.58 -8.19 -18.83
CA ARG A 18 4.34 -6.83 -18.34
C ARG A 18 4.51 -6.70 -16.84
N LYS A 19 4.33 -7.79 -16.07
CA LYS A 19 4.55 -7.82 -14.61
C LYS A 19 6.01 -7.62 -14.20
N ILE A 20 6.95 -7.74 -15.13
CA ILE A 20 8.37 -7.41 -14.89
C ILE A 20 8.55 -5.89 -14.82
N VAL A 21 7.77 -5.13 -15.60
CA VAL A 21 7.91 -3.68 -15.78
C VAL A 21 6.91 -2.90 -14.95
N TYR A 22 5.70 -3.45 -14.77
CA TYR A 22 4.59 -2.80 -14.11
C TYR A 22 4.17 -3.56 -12.86
N ALA A 23 4.07 -2.82 -11.75
CA ALA A 23 3.35 -3.28 -10.58
C ALA A 23 1.87 -3.57 -10.91
N THR A 24 1.26 -4.51 -10.18
CA THR A 24 -0.16 -4.85 -10.30
C THR A 24 -0.84 -4.61 -8.96
N ASP A 25 -2.01 -3.99 -8.97
CA ASP A 25 -2.85 -3.89 -7.79
C ASP A 25 -3.56 -5.22 -7.46
N SER A 26 -4.26 -5.27 -6.32
CA SER A 26 -5.00 -6.47 -5.90
C SER A 26 -6.17 -6.84 -6.81
N TYR A 27 -6.52 -5.99 -7.78
CA TYR A 27 -7.57 -6.23 -8.78
C TYR A 27 -7.03 -6.76 -10.10
N GLY A 28 -5.72 -6.97 -10.21
CA GLY A 28 -5.10 -7.42 -11.44
C GLY A 28 -4.84 -6.30 -12.45
N GLN A 29 -4.97 -5.02 -12.06
CA GLN A 29 -4.74 -3.89 -12.94
C GLN A 29 -3.29 -3.42 -12.85
N PHE A 30 -2.68 -3.08 -13.99
CA PHE A 30 -1.32 -2.58 -14.05
C PHE A 30 -1.25 -1.09 -13.69
N CYS A 31 -0.33 -0.74 -12.80
CA CYS A 31 -0.09 0.66 -12.43
C CYS A 31 0.68 1.37 -13.55
N GLY A 32 0.16 2.47 -14.09
CA GLY A 32 0.86 3.31 -15.08
C GLY A 32 0.86 2.77 -16.52
N GLN A 33 0.14 1.68 -16.80
CA GLN A 33 0.03 1.16 -18.16
C GLN A 33 -0.97 2.00 -18.97
N LYS A 34 -0.55 2.47 -20.15
CA LYS A 34 -1.40 3.24 -21.06
C LYS A 34 -2.66 2.46 -21.49
N GLY A 35 -3.80 3.15 -21.59
CA GLY A 35 -5.07 2.53 -21.97
C GLY A 35 -5.74 1.72 -20.85
N THR A 36 -5.30 1.87 -19.61
CA THR A 36 -5.94 1.26 -18.43
C THR A 36 -6.55 2.32 -17.52
N THR A 37 -7.42 1.92 -16.60
CA THR A 37 -7.98 2.81 -15.55
C THR A 37 -6.90 3.41 -14.64
N ASN A 38 -5.73 2.78 -14.57
CA ASN A 38 -4.60 3.19 -13.75
C ASN A 38 -3.46 3.82 -14.57
N GLU A 39 -3.72 4.28 -15.80
CA GLU A 39 -2.71 4.94 -16.64
C GLU A 39 -2.01 6.12 -15.93
N ASN A 40 -2.76 6.93 -15.19
CA ASN A 40 -2.23 8.06 -14.41
C ASN A 40 -1.79 7.68 -12.98
N LYS A 41 -1.85 6.39 -12.64
CA LYS A 41 -1.54 5.87 -11.30
C LYS A 41 -0.37 4.91 -11.37
N THR A 42 0.83 5.47 -11.32
CA THR A 42 2.08 4.76 -11.63
C THR A 42 2.74 4.10 -10.41
N VAL A 43 2.25 4.37 -9.19
CA VAL A 43 2.88 3.92 -7.94
C VAL A 43 1.93 3.01 -7.17
N LEU A 44 2.43 1.90 -6.64
CA LEU A 44 1.66 0.95 -5.85
C LEU A 44 1.72 1.29 -4.35
N MET A 45 0.57 1.36 -3.70
CA MET A 45 0.44 1.58 -2.26
C MET A 45 -0.13 0.34 -1.56
N TYR A 46 0.41 0.03 -0.37
CA TYR A 46 -0.11 -0.99 0.52
C TYR A 46 -1.14 -0.39 1.50
N PHE A 47 -2.29 -1.04 1.67
CA PHE A 47 -3.30 -0.59 2.64
C PHE A 47 -2.83 -0.68 4.08
N ASN A 48 -2.02 -1.70 4.40
CA ASN A 48 -1.36 -1.82 5.68
C ASN A 48 0.03 -2.41 5.50
N ILE A 49 1.03 -1.54 5.43
CA ILE A 49 2.42 -1.97 5.29
C ILE A 49 2.89 -2.80 6.49
N LEU A 50 2.33 -2.65 7.70
CA LEU A 50 2.73 -3.44 8.87
C LEU A 50 2.45 -4.94 8.67
N LYS A 51 1.48 -5.31 7.83
CA LYS A 51 1.23 -6.71 7.47
C LYS A 51 2.35 -7.30 6.59
N CYS A 52 3.21 -6.47 6.00
CA CYS A 52 4.34 -6.91 5.19
C CYS A 52 5.49 -7.51 6.04
N ALA A 53 5.58 -7.19 7.34
CA ALA A 53 6.61 -7.73 8.23
C ALA A 53 6.42 -9.22 8.60
N SER A 54 5.30 -9.83 8.16
CA SER A 54 4.92 -11.18 8.57
C SER A 54 5.83 -12.24 7.93
N PRO A 55 6.20 -13.33 8.65
CA PRO A 55 6.93 -14.46 8.08
C PRO A 55 6.28 -15.06 6.82
N VAL A 56 4.95 -14.91 6.69
CA VAL A 56 4.17 -15.34 5.50
C VAL A 56 4.63 -14.62 4.22
N VAL A 57 5.10 -13.38 4.34
CA VAL A 57 5.60 -12.60 3.18
C VAL A 57 6.93 -13.15 2.67
N LEU A 58 7.79 -13.64 3.55
CA LEU A 58 9.05 -14.29 3.17
C LEU A 58 8.80 -15.62 2.43
N ILE A 59 7.71 -16.30 2.76
CA ILE A 59 7.33 -17.58 2.16
C ILE A 59 6.65 -17.37 0.79
N ASN A 60 5.74 -16.40 0.69
CA ASN A 60 4.92 -16.19 -0.51
C ASN A 60 5.43 -15.07 -1.43
N LEU A 61 6.49 -14.37 -1.03
CA LEU A 61 7.03 -13.17 -1.70
C LEU A 61 6.00 -12.05 -1.92
N GLN A 62 4.87 -12.09 -1.19
CA GLN A 62 3.70 -11.23 -1.40
C GLN A 62 3.13 -10.76 -0.06
N CYS A 63 2.88 -9.46 0.09
CA CYS A 63 2.24 -8.92 1.29
C CYS A 63 0.74 -9.26 1.32
N PRO A 64 0.20 -9.81 2.42
CA PRO A 64 -1.21 -10.16 2.56
C PRO A 64 -2.05 -8.91 2.92
N THR A 65 -2.02 -7.90 2.07
CA THR A 65 -2.81 -6.67 2.21
C THR A 65 -3.27 -6.21 0.84
N THR A 66 -4.44 -5.56 0.77
CA THR A 66 -4.87 -4.87 -0.46
C THR A 66 -3.81 -3.88 -0.92
N GLN A 67 -3.48 -3.97 -2.21
CA GLN A 67 -2.55 -3.12 -2.93
C GLN A 67 -3.35 -2.29 -3.93
N LEU A 68 -3.06 -1.00 -4.03
CA LEU A 68 -3.80 -0.06 -4.88
C LEU A 68 -2.81 0.82 -5.67
N CYS A 69 -3.05 0.97 -6.97
CA CYS A 69 -2.33 1.95 -7.77
C CYS A 69 -2.79 3.37 -7.38
N VAL A 70 -1.84 4.26 -7.12
CA VAL A 70 -2.05 5.67 -6.78
C VAL A 70 -1.19 6.55 -7.70
N SER A 71 -1.65 7.79 -7.93
CA SER A 71 -0.89 8.78 -8.69
C SER A 71 0.28 9.36 -7.89
N LYS A 72 0.08 9.54 -6.57
CA LYS A 72 1.07 10.08 -5.65
C LYS A 72 1.02 9.30 -4.34
N CYS A 73 2.20 9.05 -3.76
CA CYS A 73 2.27 8.52 -2.40
C CYS A 73 1.69 9.52 -1.39
N PRO A 74 1.09 9.04 -0.31
CA PRO A 74 0.55 9.89 0.75
C PRO A 74 1.64 10.75 1.38
N ASP A 75 1.28 11.99 1.73
CA ASP A 75 2.20 13.01 2.25
C ASP A 75 2.01 13.29 3.76
N ARG A 76 0.93 12.78 4.34
CA ARG A 76 0.58 13.00 5.75
C ARG A 76 -0.03 11.76 6.38
N PHE A 77 0.05 11.69 7.71
CA PHE A 77 -0.69 10.70 8.48
C PHE A 77 -2.18 10.98 8.42
N ALA A 78 -2.98 9.95 8.19
CA ALA A 78 -4.43 10.00 8.31
C ALA A 78 -4.94 8.64 8.77
N THR A 79 -6.08 8.60 9.46
CA THR A 79 -6.75 7.34 9.81
C THR A 79 -8.21 7.41 9.39
N TYR A 80 -8.81 6.25 9.09
CA TYR A 80 -10.21 6.21 8.71
C TYR A 80 -11.11 6.68 9.86
N LEU A 81 -10.71 6.37 11.11
CA LEU A 81 -11.37 6.86 12.33
C LEU A 81 -11.40 8.39 12.38
N ASP A 82 -10.24 9.04 12.22
CA ASP A 82 -10.16 10.50 12.24
C ASP A 82 -10.92 11.09 11.03
N MET A 83 -10.91 10.42 9.87
CA MET A 83 -11.65 10.85 8.67
C MET A 83 -13.15 10.82 8.92
N GLN A 84 -13.69 9.73 9.45
CA GLN A 84 -15.12 9.60 9.73
C GLN A 84 -15.58 10.60 10.80
N ALA A 85 -14.76 10.86 11.83
CA ALA A 85 -15.03 11.89 12.82
C ALA A 85 -15.08 13.31 12.22
N ASN A 86 -14.32 13.55 11.13
CA ASN A 86 -14.23 14.84 10.45
C ASN A 86 -14.94 14.82 9.07
N TRP A 87 -15.92 13.93 8.84
CA TRP A 87 -16.49 13.72 7.50
C TRP A 87 -17.09 15.00 6.87
N GLY A 88 -17.55 15.94 7.71
CA GLY A 88 -18.07 17.24 7.26
C GLY A 88 -17.01 18.14 6.61
N ASN A 89 -15.72 17.82 6.77
CA ASN A 89 -14.62 18.49 6.09
C ASN A 89 -14.36 17.79 4.74
N SER A 90 -14.92 18.36 3.66
CA SER A 90 -14.77 17.83 2.29
C SER A 90 -13.31 17.60 1.94
N SER A 91 -12.41 18.53 2.28
CA SER A 91 -10.98 18.42 1.93
C SER A 91 -10.32 17.18 2.55
N TYR A 92 -10.71 16.80 3.77
CA TYR A 92 -10.12 15.65 4.44
C TYR A 92 -10.63 14.33 3.83
N TRP A 93 -11.92 14.27 3.50
CA TRP A 93 -12.49 13.14 2.75
C TRP A 93 -11.90 13.04 1.34
N ASP A 94 -11.76 14.15 0.63
CA ASP A 94 -11.22 14.21 -0.74
C ASP A 94 -9.76 13.76 -0.79
N TYR A 95 -8.98 14.02 0.26
CA TYR A 95 -7.65 13.43 0.42
C TYR A 95 -7.75 11.90 0.66
N TYR A 96 -8.54 11.47 1.64
CA TYR A 96 -8.57 10.07 2.07
C TYR A 96 -9.10 9.11 0.99
N ARG A 97 -10.17 9.51 0.29
CA ARG A 97 -10.83 8.69 -0.74
C ARG A 97 -9.93 8.29 -1.90
N GLN A 98 -8.85 9.05 -2.15
CA GLN A 98 -7.87 8.74 -3.21
C GLN A 98 -7.15 7.41 -2.95
N PHE A 99 -7.13 6.97 -1.70
CA PHE A 99 -6.46 5.74 -1.26
C PHE A 99 -7.44 4.61 -0.99
N CYS A 100 -8.73 4.80 -1.26
CA CYS A 100 -9.76 3.77 -1.12
C CYS A 100 -9.95 2.98 -2.42
N LYS A 101 -10.67 1.86 -2.32
CA LYS A 101 -11.05 1.02 -3.45
C LYS A 101 -11.78 1.83 -4.53
N PRO A 102 -11.57 1.53 -5.84
CA PRO A 102 -12.31 2.19 -6.91
C PRO A 102 -13.84 2.06 -6.71
N GLY A 103 -14.57 3.18 -6.81
CA GLY A 103 -16.02 3.22 -6.62
C GLY A 103 -16.49 3.37 -5.17
N PHE A 104 -15.60 3.30 -4.17
CA PHE A 104 -15.97 3.57 -2.78
C PHE A 104 -16.25 5.06 -2.58
N ASN A 105 -17.49 5.40 -2.19
CA ASN A 105 -17.91 6.79 -1.94
C ASN A 105 -18.88 6.93 -0.74
N ASN A 106 -18.89 5.97 0.18
CA ASN A 106 -19.78 5.99 1.34
C ASN A 106 -19.01 6.16 2.66
N PRO A 107 -18.65 7.41 3.05
CA PRO A 107 -17.91 7.66 4.30
C PRO A 107 -18.72 7.33 5.56
N ARG A 108 -20.05 7.15 5.44
CA ARG A 108 -20.94 6.77 6.54
C ARG A 108 -21.00 5.27 6.80
N LYS A 109 -20.40 4.44 5.93
CA LYS A 109 -20.27 3.01 6.17
C LYS A 109 -19.50 2.78 7.48
N SER A 110 -19.93 1.80 8.27
CA SER A 110 -19.32 1.59 9.59
C SER A 110 -17.84 1.25 9.45
N ILE A 111 -17.01 1.71 10.40
CA ILE A 111 -15.57 1.44 10.39
C ILE A 111 -15.29 -0.06 10.31
N THR A 112 -16.02 -0.87 11.08
CA THR A 112 -15.86 -2.33 11.11
C THR A 112 -16.07 -2.94 9.73
N GLU A 113 -17.12 -2.53 9.00
CA GLU A 113 -17.37 -3.04 7.66
C GLU A 113 -16.34 -2.55 6.65
N VAL A 114 -15.93 -1.27 6.71
CA VAL A 114 -14.90 -0.71 5.81
C VAL A 114 -13.57 -1.43 5.97
N LEU A 115 -13.17 -1.73 7.21
CA LEU A 115 -11.92 -2.43 7.49
C LEU A 115 -12.02 -3.92 7.15
N ARG A 116 -13.16 -4.57 7.42
CA ARG A 116 -13.39 -5.98 7.07
C ARG A 116 -13.40 -6.20 5.56
N ASP A 117 -14.10 -5.32 4.83
CA ASP A 117 -14.22 -5.42 3.38
C ASP A 117 -12.98 -4.81 2.67
N GLU A 118 -12.00 -4.31 3.44
CA GLU A 118 -10.82 -3.56 2.99
C GLU A 118 -11.18 -2.47 1.96
N ASP A 119 -12.28 -1.74 2.19
CA ASP A 119 -12.74 -0.65 1.31
C ASP A 119 -11.80 0.55 1.30
N CYS A 120 -11.17 0.80 2.43
CA CYS A 120 -10.16 1.83 2.60
C CYS A 120 -9.07 1.33 3.55
N PRO A 121 -7.85 1.88 3.48
CA PRO A 121 -6.83 1.61 4.49
C PRO A 121 -7.32 2.07 5.88
N ALA A 122 -6.90 1.38 6.94
CA ALA A 122 -7.17 1.81 8.32
C ALA A 122 -6.38 3.08 8.70
N MET A 123 -5.15 3.14 8.21
CA MET A 123 -4.21 4.23 8.38
C MET A 123 -3.45 4.50 7.09
N ILE A 124 -3.06 5.75 6.92
CA ILE A 124 -2.23 6.24 5.84
C ILE A 124 -0.95 6.76 6.48
N ILE A 125 0.19 6.34 5.94
CA ILE A 125 1.52 6.67 6.44
C ILE A 125 2.24 7.50 5.38
N PRO A 126 2.80 8.67 5.72
CA PRO A 126 3.62 9.46 4.80
C PRO A 126 4.70 8.61 4.15
N SER A 127 4.74 8.61 2.82
CA SER A 127 5.56 7.69 2.04
C SER A 127 6.20 8.38 0.83
N ARG A 128 7.31 7.83 0.36
CA ARG A 128 7.96 8.22 -0.90
C ARG A 128 7.93 7.08 -1.91
N PRO A 129 7.86 7.41 -3.21
CA PRO A 129 7.97 6.41 -4.25
C PRO A 129 9.40 5.87 -4.31
N PHE A 130 9.54 4.54 -4.25
CA PHE A 130 10.77 3.80 -4.48
C PHE A 130 10.43 2.53 -5.26
N LEU A 131 11.07 2.32 -6.42
CA LEU A 131 10.77 1.21 -7.34
C LEU A 131 9.26 1.04 -7.64
N GLN A 132 8.58 2.14 -8.01
CA GLN A 132 7.13 2.19 -8.26
C GLN A 132 6.25 1.73 -7.08
N ARG A 133 6.76 1.75 -5.85
CA ARG A 133 6.01 1.42 -4.63
C ARG A 133 6.15 2.53 -3.60
N CYS A 134 5.13 2.73 -2.77
CA CYS A 134 5.21 3.67 -1.66
C CYS A 134 5.86 3.00 -0.44
N PHE A 135 6.99 3.55 -0.01
CA PHE A 135 7.68 3.17 1.23
C PHE A 135 7.63 4.33 2.23
N PRO A 136 7.53 4.07 3.55
CA PRO A 136 7.44 5.12 4.56
C PRO A 136 8.61 6.10 4.43
N ASP A 137 8.32 7.40 4.56
CA ASP A 137 9.33 8.45 4.44
C ASP A 137 10.18 8.56 5.71
N PHE A 138 11.11 7.62 5.85
CA PHE A 138 12.02 7.57 6.98
C PHE A 138 13.01 8.73 6.93
N SER A 139 13.14 9.42 8.05
CA SER A 139 14.14 10.46 8.27
C SER A 139 14.72 10.35 9.67
N THR A 140 15.99 10.72 9.83
CA THR A 140 16.65 10.74 11.13
C THR A 140 16.70 12.17 11.65
N ARG A 141 16.17 12.39 12.86
CA ARG A 141 16.28 13.66 13.58
C ARG A 141 16.95 13.41 14.92
N ASN A 142 18.07 14.07 15.16
CA ASN A 142 18.86 13.93 16.40
C ASN A 142 19.19 12.46 16.74
N GLY A 143 19.52 11.66 15.72
CA GLY A 143 19.81 10.22 15.88
C GLY A 143 18.58 9.33 16.05
N VAL A 144 17.36 9.89 16.11
CA VAL A 144 16.12 9.15 16.26
C VAL A 144 15.44 8.98 14.90
N LEU A 145 15.04 7.75 14.57
CA LEU A 145 14.26 7.45 13.38
C LEU A 145 12.86 8.08 13.50
N THR A 146 12.37 8.72 12.44
CA THR A 146 11.05 9.34 12.40
C THR A 146 10.42 9.20 11.01
N VAL A 147 9.09 9.28 10.95
CA VAL A 147 8.34 9.49 9.71
C VAL A 147 7.54 10.77 9.89
N ALA A 148 7.66 11.72 8.96
CA ALA A 148 7.09 13.06 9.06
C ALA A 148 7.27 13.70 10.46
N ASN A 149 8.49 13.63 11.00
CA ASN A 149 8.90 14.19 12.30
C ASN A 149 8.22 13.54 13.53
N LYS A 150 7.60 12.38 13.36
CA LYS A 150 6.95 11.63 14.45
C LYS A 150 7.62 10.27 14.64
N THR A 151 7.72 9.85 15.91
CA THR A 151 8.15 8.51 16.32
C THR A 151 6.98 7.59 16.65
N LEU A 152 5.82 8.18 16.95
CA LEU A 152 4.58 7.48 17.28
C LEU A 152 3.46 7.90 16.32
N PHE A 153 2.64 6.93 15.90
CA PHE A 153 1.50 7.16 15.02
C PHE A 153 0.31 6.26 15.40
N LYS A 154 -0.90 6.66 15.01
CA LYS A 154 -2.11 5.85 15.22
C LYS A 154 -2.20 4.77 14.13
N ASP A 155 -2.50 3.53 14.51
CA ASP A 155 -2.57 2.41 13.57
C ASP A 155 -3.93 2.21 12.88
N GLY A 156 -4.87 3.11 13.13
CA GLY A 156 -6.24 3.03 12.62
C GLY A 156 -7.19 2.14 13.43
N SER A 157 -6.68 1.42 14.44
CA SER A 157 -7.49 0.69 15.43
C SER A 157 -7.65 1.46 16.76
N GLY A 158 -7.09 2.67 16.83
CA GLY A 158 -7.04 3.48 18.05
C GLY A 158 -5.80 3.25 18.90
N GLN A 159 -4.88 2.37 18.49
CA GLN A 159 -3.62 2.14 19.17
C GLN A 159 -2.49 2.99 18.60
N MET A 160 -1.52 3.33 19.46
CA MET A 160 -0.29 4.02 19.06
C MET A 160 0.80 3.00 18.78
N ARG A 161 1.51 3.17 17.66
CA ARG A 161 2.61 2.31 17.21
C ARG A 161 3.90 3.11 17.07
N ASN A 162 5.04 2.42 17.16
CA ASN A 162 6.35 3.03 17.02
C ASN A 162 6.81 2.97 15.56
N VAL A 163 7.52 3.99 15.10
CA VAL A 163 8.14 4.02 13.77
C VAL A 163 9.10 2.85 13.52
N THR A 164 9.62 2.23 14.58
CA THR A 164 10.41 1.00 14.50
C THR A 164 9.62 -0.15 13.86
N ASP A 165 8.32 -0.25 14.15
CA ASP A 165 7.42 -1.26 13.55
C ASP A 165 7.33 -1.08 12.03
N LEU A 166 7.32 0.19 11.56
CA LEU A 166 7.35 0.50 10.13
C LEU A 166 8.67 0.09 9.49
N ARG A 167 9.80 0.30 10.18
CA ARG A 167 11.12 -0.09 9.69
C ARG A 167 11.20 -1.60 9.50
N GLU A 168 10.67 -2.37 10.43
CA GLU A 168 10.65 -3.84 10.33
C GLU A 168 9.77 -4.32 9.18
N ALA A 169 8.65 -3.64 8.95
CA ALA A 169 7.72 -3.96 7.87
C ALA A 169 8.16 -3.53 6.46
N ALA A 170 9.11 -2.60 6.39
CA ALA A 170 9.66 -2.09 5.13
C ALA A 170 10.97 -2.78 4.70
N LYS A 171 11.39 -3.84 5.40
CA LYS A 171 12.52 -4.71 5.00
C LYS A 171 12.10 -5.63 3.85
#